data_AF-A0A4D6MER7-F1
#
_entry.id   AF-A0A4D6MER7-F1
#
_cell.length_a   1.000
_cell.length_b   1.000
_cell.length_c   1.000
_cell.angle_alpha   90.00
_cell.angle_beta   90.00
_cell.angle_gamma   90.00
#
_symmetry.space_group_name_H-M   'P 1'
#
loop_
_entity.id
_entity.type
_entity.pdbx_description
1 polymer ?
#
loop_
_entity_poly.entity_id
_entity_poly.type
_entity_poly.pdbx_seq_one_letter_code
_entity_poly.pdbx_strand_id
1 'polypeptide(L)'
;MQLLNLHNSLNLHNQFLNLHSHLHNFHSQHLNILNPILKLNLKDVKSRIGKLWREYRWKLWNEFYDPLLSRNDLIKNVPDEITMDQWALFVDYRLKPSTMEMGNRNRDIRKRQTIPHTGGAMSLSRRRENLILELGKNIGRAGMWKVTHKRKNGTYVNDEAMEIGEKIDELMLKNPETASEISPNDPIGVIFGKEHPGRVRGLSYGACPTFAFQQSTTRIRGINFASPNAASPHDEDKFVKIKNELATVKSQMQTLLAYITSKKDVPEHVAAMAAGLAPDIESGVPSPHEILGSSGGNKTP
;
A
#
# COMPACT_ATOMS: atom_id res chain seq x y z
N MET A 1 57.24 -13.61 6.58
CA MET A 1 56.13 -13.08 5.76
C MET A 1 54.85 -13.92 5.77
N GLN A 2 54.88 -15.25 5.96
CA GLN A 2 53.67 -16.09 5.93
C GLN A 2 52.74 -15.92 7.15
N LEU A 3 53.26 -15.64 8.36
CA LEU A 3 52.45 -15.48 9.58
C LEU A 3 51.60 -14.19 9.61
N LEU A 4 52.09 -13.09 9.02
CA LEU A 4 51.36 -11.82 8.91
C LEU A 4 50.15 -11.92 7.97
N ASN A 5 50.26 -12.74 6.91
CA ASN A 5 49.15 -13.00 5.98
C ASN A 5 48.06 -13.87 6.62
N LEU A 6 48.43 -14.86 7.45
CA LEU A 6 47.45 -15.68 8.16
C LEU A 6 46.68 -14.87 9.21
N HIS A 7 47.39 -14.03 9.98
CA HIS A 7 46.77 -13.18 11.01
C HIS A 7 45.80 -12.16 10.41
N ASN A 8 46.17 -11.54 9.28
CA ASN A 8 45.29 -10.63 8.54
C ASN A 8 44.08 -11.35 7.93
N SER A 9 44.24 -12.58 7.44
CA SER A 9 43.14 -13.39 6.90
C SER A 9 42.14 -13.83 7.97
N LEU A 10 42.63 -14.21 9.15
CA LEU A 10 41.79 -14.56 10.31
C LEU A 10 41.04 -13.33 10.84
N ASN A 11 41.67 -12.16 10.87
CA ASN A 11 41.02 -10.91 11.27
C ASN A 11 39.89 -10.53 10.27
N LEU A 12 40.13 -10.66 8.96
CA LEU A 12 39.11 -10.42 7.94
C LEU A 12 37.93 -11.40 8.02
N HIS A 13 38.22 -12.68 8.25
CA HIS A 13 37.19 -13.70 8.42
C HIS A 13 36.31 -13.41 9.63
N ASN A 14 36.91 -13.00 10.75
CA ASN A 14 36.18 -12.61 11.95
C ASN A 14 35.36 -11.32 11.75
N GLN A 15 35.88 -10.34 10.99
CA GLN A 15 35.11 -9.14 10.63
C GLN A 15 33.92 -9.48 9.72
N PHE A 16 34.09 -10.39 8.76
CA PHE A 16 33.02 -10.83 7.87
C PHE A 16 31.95 -11.62 8.63
N LEU A 17 32.34 -12.52 9.53
CA LEU A 17 31.42 -13.24 10.41
C LEU A 17 30.67 -12.31 11.36
N ASN A 18 31.34 -11.29 11.91
CA ASN A 18 30.70 -10.27 12.75
C ASN A 18 29.70 -9.41 11.97
N LEU A 19 30.05 -9.00 10.74
CA LEU A 19 29.15 -8.27 9.85
C LEU A 19 27.94 -9.14 9.45
N HIS A 20 28.17 -10.41 9.12
CA HIS A 20 27.11 -11.36 8.80
C HIS A 20 26.19 -11.61 10.00
N SER A 21 26.75 -11.74 11.20
CA SER A 21 25.99 -11.88 12.46
C SER A 21 25.19 -10.62 12.78
N HIS A 22 25.77 -9.42 12.59
CA HIS A 22 25.04 -8.15 12.75
C HIS A 22 23.93 -7.99 11.71
N LEU A 23 24.18 -8.30 10.44
CA LEU A 23 23.15 -8.28 9.39
C LEU A 23 22.04 -9.28 9.68
N HIS A 24 22.38 -10.48 10.13
CA HIS A 24 21.40 -11.51 10.50
C HIS A 24 20.58 -11.10 11.72
N ASN A 25 21.21 -10.54 12.76
CA ASN A 25 20.50 -10.03 13.94
C ASN A 25 19.66 -8.79 13.62
N PHE A 26 20.16 -7.86 12.82
CA PHE A 26 19.40 -6.71 12.33
C PHE A 26 18.18 -7.16 11.52
N HIS A 27 18.36 -8.09 10.58
CA HIS A 27 17.26 -8.67 9.82
C HIS A 27 16.24 -9.34 10.74
N SER A 28 16.69 -10.16 11.70
CA SER A 28 15.83 -10.90 12.62
C SER A 28 15.08 -10.00 13.62
N GLN A 29 15.71 -8.93 14.12
CA GLN A 29 15.12 -7.98 15.08
C GLN A 29 14.16 -6.97 14.41
N HIS A 30 14.46 -6.49 13.21
CA HIS A 30 13.65 -5.46 12.53
C HIS A 30 12.56 -6.03 11.62
N LEU A 31 12.60 -7.32 11.28
CA LEU A 31 11.54 -8.00 10.54
C LEU A 31 10.17 -7.88 11.21
N ASN A 32 10.08 -7.73 12.52
CA ASN A 32 8.80 -7.59 13.24
C ASN A 32 8.18 -6.19 13.15
N ILE A 33 8.99 -5.14 12.94
CA ILE A 33 8.55 -3.74 12.86
C ILE A 33 8.30 -3.32 11.41
N LEU A 34 9.12 -3.80 10.47
CA LEU A 34 8.94 -3.54 9.04
C LEU A 34 7.84 -4.41 8.41
N ASN A 35 7.55 -5.60 8.97
CA ASN A 35 6.55 -6.53 8.42
C ASN A 35 5.15 -5.92 8.27
N PRO A 36 4.56 -5.26 9.29
CA PRO A 36 3.15 -4.85 9.22
C PRO A 36 2.92 -3.76 8.18
N ILE A 37 3.80 -2.75 8.12
CA ILE A 37 3.72 -1.65 7.15
C ILE A 37 4.00 -2.16 5.74
N LEU A 38 5.03 -2.99 5.55
CA LEU A 38 5.32 -3.60 4.25
C LEU A 38 4.20 -4.57 3.80
N LYS A 39 3.59 -5.33 4.72
CA LYS A 39 2.45 -6.21 4.43
C LYS A 39 1.20 -5.43 4.04
N LEU A 40 0.90 -4.32 4.72
CA LEU A 40 -0.20 -3.43 4.37
C LEU A 40 0.02 -2.79 3.01
N ASN A 41 1.23 -2.28 2.74
CA ASN A 41 1.57 -1.68 1.45
C ASN A 41 1.51 -2.70 0.30
N LEU A 42 2.04 -3.92 0.49
CA LEU A 42 1.96 -4.99 -0.51
C LEU A 42 0.50 -5.39 -0.78
N LYS A 43 -0.34 -5.44 0.26
CA LYS A 43 -1.77 -5.78 0.12
C LYS A 43 -2.55 -4.67 -0.58
N ASP A 44 -2.24 -3.40 -0.30
CA ASP A 44 -2.78 -2.24 -1.02
C ASP A 44 -2.39 -2.32 -2.51
N VAL A 45 -1.12 -2.59 -2.83
CA VAL A 45 -0.64 -2.75 -4.22
C VAL A 45 -1.34 -3.90 -4.93
N LYS A 46 -1.39 -5.10 -4.33
CA LYS A 46 -2.09 -6.26 -4.90
C LYS A 46 -3.57 -5.98 -5.16
N SER A 47 -4.22 -5.29 -4.23
CA SER A 47 -5.64 -4.93 -4.36
C SER A 47 -5.89 -3.90 -5.47
N ARG A 48 -4.96 -2.96 -5.67
CA ARG A 48 -4.98 -2.00 -6.79
C ARG A 48 -4.77 -2.69 -8.14
N ILE A 49 -3.77 -3.58 -8.25
CA ILE A 49 -3.55 -4.39 -9.46
C ILE A 49 -4.81 -5.20 -9.78
N GLY A 50 -5.41 -5.84 -8.77
CA GLY A 50 -6.66 -6.58 -8.94
C GLY A 50 -7.83 -5.69 -9.40
N LYS A 51 -7.88 -4.42 -8.98
CA LYS A 51 -8.89 -3.45 -9.47
C LYS A 51 -8.66 -3.13 -10.94
N LEU A 52 -7.44 -2.75 -11.33
CA LEU A 52 -7.08 -2.44 -12.71
C LEU A 52 -7.37 -3.63 -13.63
N TRP A 53 -7.04 -4.84 -13.20
CA TRP A 53 -7.33 -6.06 -13.96
C TRP A 53 -8.83 -6.32 -14.15
N ARG A 54 -9.65 -6.06 -13.12
CA ARG A 54 -11.12 -6.15 -13.25
C ARG A 54 -11.67 -5.10 -14.20
N GLU A 55 -11.15 -3.88 -14.15
CA GLU A 55 -11.57 -2.78 -15.03
C GLU A 55 -11.20 -3.06 -16.49
N TYR A 56 -9.98 -3.53 -16.74
CA TYR A 56 -9.52 -3.97 -18.07
C TYR A 56 -10.45 -5.05 -18.64
N ARG A 57 -10.65 -6.16 -17.91
CA ARG A 57 -11.54 -7.25 -18.37
C ARG A 57 -12.99 -6.80 -18.58
N TRP A 58 -13.47 -5.83 -17.80
CA TRP A 58 -14.81 -5.28 -17.97
C TRP A 58 -14.93 -4.42 -19.23
N LYS A 59 -13.94 -3.55 -19.50
CA LYS A 59 -13.88 -2.75 -20.74
C LYS A 59 -13.79 -3.67 -21.96
N LEU A 60 -12.87 -4.62 -21.91
CA LEU A 60 -12.68 -5.62 -22.95
C LEU A 60 -13.99 -6.37 -23.25
N TRP A 61 -14.68 -6.84 -22.21
CA TRP A 61 -15.97 -7.51 -22.41
C TRP A 61 -17.00 -6.58 -23.05
N ASN A 62 -17.14 -5.33 -22.63
CA ASN A 62 -18.15 -4.43 -23.19
C ASN A 62 -17.88 -4.03 -24.64
N GLU A 63 -16.61 -4.00 -25.04
CA GLU A 63 -16.20 -3.61 -26.39
C GLU A 63 -16.43 -4.75 -27.40
N PHE A 64 -16.14 -5.99 -26.99
CA PHE A 64 -16.17 -7.15 -27.90
C PHE A 64 -17.43 -8.02 -27.75
N TYR A 65 -18.21 -7.87 -26.67
CA TYR A 65 -19.44 -8.63 -26.47
C TYR A 65 -20.61 -8.01 -27.24
N ASP A 66 -21.17 -8.79 -28.14
CA ASP A 66 -22.44 -8.51 -28.79
C ASP A 66 -23.45 -9.63 -28.44
N PRO A 67 -24.61 -9.31 -27.84
CA PRO A 67 -25.64 -10.30 -27.52
C PRO A 67 -26.25 -10.99 -28.74
N LEU A 68 -26.08 -10.45 -29.95
CA LEU A 68 -26.56 -11.04 -31.20
C LEU A 68 -25.60 -12.10 -31.77
N LEU A 69 -24.34 -12.11 -31.33
CA LEU A 69 -23.35 -13.07 -31.80
C LEU A 69 -23.47 -14.41 -31.08
N SER A 70 -23.27 -15.49 -31.84
CA SER A 70 -23.11 -16.81 -31.25
C SER A 70 -21.82 -16.88 -30.43
N ARG A 71 -21.73 -17.84 -29.51
CA ARG A 71 -20.50 -18.11 -28.76
C ARG A 71 -19.29 -18.26 -29.68
N ASN A 72 -19.43 -18.98 -30.79
CA ASN A 72 -18.31 -19.23 -31.70
C ASN A 72 -17.89 -17.96 -32.45
N ASP A 73 -18.85 -17.10 -32.79
CA ASP A 73 -18.54 -15.83 -33.47
C ASP A 73 -17.90 -14.83 -32.50
N LEU A 74 -18.29 -14.83 -31.23
CA LEU A 74 -17.58 -14.10 -30.18
C LEU A 74 -16.12 -14.55 -30.06
N ILE A 75 -15.86 -15.87 -30.09
CA ILE A 75 -14.49 -16.41 -30.00
C ILE A 75 -13.64 -16.04 -31.23
N LYS A 76 -14.25 -16.00 -32.42
CA LYS A 76 -13.57 -15.55 -33.64
C LYS A 76 -13.24 -14.06 -33.61
N ASN A 77 -14.04 -13.24 -32.92
CA ASN A 77 -13.78 -11.82 -32.69
C ASN A 77 -12.74 -11.62 -31.57
N VAL A 78 -11.55 -12.20 -31.75
CA VAL A 78 -10.46 -12.14 -30.77
C VAL A 78 -9.73 -10.78 -30.86
N PRO A 79 -9.46 -10.11 -29.73
CA PRO A 79 -8.61 -8.90 -29.70
C PRO A 79 -7.15 -9.19 -30.06
N ASP A 80 -6.49 -8.29 -30.79
CA ASP A 80 -5.12 -8.46 -31.33
C ASP A 80 -4.06 -8.85 -30.27
N GLU A 81 -4.22 -8.39 -29.02
CA GLU A 81 -3.26 -8.60 -27.93
C GLU A 81 -3.49 -9.91 -27.14
N ILE A 82 -4.53 -10.69 -27.46
CA ILE A 82 -4.96 -11.86 -26.67
C ILE A 82 -4.96 -13.10 -27.55
N THR A 83 -4.46 -14.23 -27.03
CA THR A 83 -4.52 -15.48 -27.78
C THR A 83 -5.95 -16.01 -27.87
N MET A 84 -6.30 -16.67 -28.98
CA MET A 84 -7.63 -17.24 -29.18
C MET A 84 -8.04 -18.19 -28.04
N ASP A 85 -7.11 -18.99 -27.51
CA ASP A 85 -7.38 -19.89 -26.39
C ASP A 85 -7.73 -19.14 -25.10
N GLN A 86 -6.98 -18.06 -24.79
CA GLN A 86 -7.25 -17.23 -23.62
C GLN A 86 -8.60 -16.51 -23.75
N TRP A 87 -8.91 -16.03 -24.96
CA TRP A 87 -10.18 -15.38 -25.25
C TRP A 87 -11.35 -16.36 -25.15
N ALA A 88 -11.22 -17.58 -25.70
CA ALA A 88 -12.25 -18.61 -25.60
C ALA A 88 -12.59 -18.96 -24.14
N LEU A 89 -11.57 -19.16 -23.30
CA LEU A 89 -11.75 -19.38 -21.86
C LEU A 89 -12.45 -18.21 -21.18
N PHE A 90 -12.13 -16.98 -21.58
CA PHE A 90 -12.77 -15.79 -21.04
C PHE A 90 -14.23 -15.65 -21.47
N VAL A 91 -14.54 -15.90 -22.75
CA VAL A 91 -15.92 -15.92 -23.28
C VAL A 91 -16.75 -16.95 -22.53
N ASP A 92 -16.24 -18.18 -22.35
CA ASP A 92 -16.90 -19.23 -21.58
C ASP A 92 -17.17 -18.82 -20.14
N TYR A 93 -16.16 -18.26 -19.48
CA TYR A 93 -16.30 -17.76 -18.12
C TYR A 93 -17.39 -16.70 -17.99
N ARG A 94 -17.51 -15.79 -18.98
CA ARG A 94 -18.46 -14.67 -18.97
C ARG A 94 -19.88 -15.09 -19.31
N LEU A 95 -20.05 -16.04 -20.23
CA LEU A 95 -21.34 -16.62 -20.61
C LEU A 95 -21.88 -17.65 -19.61
N LYS A 96 -21.05 -18.14 -18.69
CA LYS A 96 -21.48 -19.06 -17.63
C LYS A 96 -22.65 -18.45 -16.83
N PRO A 97 -23.79 -19.16 -16.66
CA PRO A 97 -24.97 -18.64 -15.96
C PRO A 97 -24.66 -18.06 -14.57
N SER A 98 -23.86 -18.77 -13.77
CA SER A 98 -23.44 -18.30 -12.45
C SER A 98 -22.69 -16.97 -12.47
N THR A 99 -21.89 -16.72 -13.52
CA THR A 99 -21.15 -15.46 -13.69
C THR A 99 -22.09 -14.32 -14.08
N MET A 100 -23.04 -14.58 -14.97
CA MET A 100 -24.06 -13.61 -15.37
C MET A 100 -24.95 -13.21 -14.20
N GLU A 101 -25.45 -14.19 -13.44
CA GLU A 101 -26.24 -13.96 -12.22
C GLU A 101 -25.47 -13.12 -11.19
N MET A 102 -24.20 -13.45 -10.94
CA MET A 102 -23.35 -12.67 -10.05
C MET A 102 -23.17 -11.22 -10.56
N GLY A 103 -22.99 -11.04 -11.87
CA GLY A 103 -22.89 -9.74 -12.50
C GLY A 103 -24.15 -8.89 -12.33
N ASN A 104 -25.32 -9.49 -12.55
CA ASN A 104 -26.62 -8.84 -12.39
C ASN A 104 -26.89 -8.49 -10.93
N ARG A 105 -26.67 -9.43 -10.00
CA ARG A 105 -26.78 -9.17 -8.56
C ARG A 105 -25.90 -8.00 -8.13
N ASN A 106 -24.65 -7.95 -8.58
CA ASN A 106 -23.73 -6.86 -8.28
C ASN A 106 -24.16 -5.52 -8.90
N ARG A 107 -24.80 -5.55 -10.07
CA ARG A 107 -25.38 -4.35 -10.70
C ARG A 107 -26.54 -3.81 -9.87
N ASP A 108 -27.41 -4.68 -9.38
CA ASP A 108 -28.56 -4.27 -8.57
C ASP A 108 -28.13 -3.78 -7.17
N ILE A 109 -27.12 -4.41 -6.57
CA ILE A 109 -26.50 -3.90 -5.33
C ILE A 109 -25.92 -2.49 -5.54
N ARG A 110 -25.24 -2.24 -6.68
CA ARG A 110 -24.73 -0.90 -6.99
C ARG A 110 -25.85 0.13 -7.18
N LYS A 111 -26.96 -0.25 -7.83
CA LYS A 111 -28.14 0.62 -7.98
C LYS A 111 -28.78 0.99 -6.63
N ARG A 112 -28.70 0.10 -5.65
CA ARG A 112 -29.20 0.32 -4.28
C ARG A 112 -28.24 1.11 -3.39
N GLN A 113 -27.08 1.54 -3.88
CA GLN A 113 -26.17 2.37 -3.09
C GLN A 113 -26.72 3.81 -3.00
N THR A 114 -27.29 4.17 -1.85
CA THR A 114 -27.94 5.47 -1.62
C THR A 114 -26.97 6.57 -1.19
N ILE A 115 -25.84 6.20 -0.58
CA ILE A 115 -24.83 7.13 -0.06
C ILE A 115 -23.57 7.06 -0.95
N PRO A 116 -23.45 7.92 -1.98
CA PRO A 116 -22.27 7.95 -2.84
C PRO A 116 -21.09 8.65 -2.14
N HIS A 117 -19.88 8.12 -2.34
CA HIS A 117 -18.65 8.80 -1.95
C HIS A 117 -18.23 9.86 -2.99
N THR A 118 -17.61 10.94 -2.57
CA THR A 118 -17.03 12.04 -3.39
C THR A 118 -15.51 12.00 -3.48
N GLY A 119 -14.90 10.91 -3.04
CA GLY A 119 -13.45 10.76 -2.95
C GLY A 119 -12.69 10.71 -4.29
N GLY A 120 -13.37 10.65 -5.44
CA GLY A 120 -12.72 10.62 -6.75
C GLY A 120 -11.68 9.50 -6.90
N ALA A 121 -10.67 9.73 -7.77
CA ALA A 121 -9.63 8.73 -8.07
C ALA A 121 -8.52 8.63 -6.99
N MET A 122 -8.43 9.61 -6.09
CA MET A 122 -7.39 9.64 -5.06
C MET A 122 -7.66 8.58 -3.99
N SER A 123 -6.64 7.79 -3.65
CA SER A 123 -6.75 6.76 -2.62
C SER A 123 -7.01 7.37 -1.24
N LEU A 124 -7.69 6.61 -0.37
CA LEU A 124 -7.94 7.03 1.01
C LEU A 124 -6.66 7.19 1.82
N SER A 125 -5.61 6.39 1.56
CA SER A 125 -4.30 6.55 2.24
C SER A 125 -3.68 7.89 1.90
N ARG A 126 -3.58 8.21 0.60
CA ARG A 126 -2.98 9.46 0.12
C ARG A 126 -3.78 10.67 0.59
N ARG A 127 -5.12 10.57 0.54
CA ARG A 127 -5.99 11.62 1.08
C ARG A 127 -5.75 11.83 2.58
N ARG A 128 -5.68 10.74 3.36
CA ARG A 128 -5.41 10.83 4.80
C ARG A 128 -4.06 11.50 5.05
N GLU A 129 -3.01 11.08 4.36
CA GLU A 129 -1.67 11.65 4.48
C GLU A 129 -1.64 13.15 4.18
N ASN A 130 -2.24 13.58 3.06
CA ASN A 130 -2.37 15.01 2.73
C ASN A 130 -3.09 15.78 3.84
N LEU A 131 -4.19 15.25 4.36
CA LEU A 131 -4.94 15.93 5.41
C LEU A 131 -4.20 15.96 6.76
N ILE A 132 -3.39 14.94 7.06
CA ILE A 132 -2.51 14.94 8.25
C ILE A 132 -1.47 16.05 8.11
N LEU A 133 -0.88 16.22 6.92
CA LEU A 133 0.08 17.29 6.65
C LEU A 133 -0.58 18.67 6.74
N GLU A 134 -1.80 18.83 6.23
CA GLU A 134 -2.55 20.10 6.27
C GLU A 134 -3.02 20.49 7.67
N LEU A 135 -3.51 19.53 8.46
CA LEU A 135 -4.13 19.80 9.77
C LEU A 135 -3.17 19.60 10.96
N GLY A 136 -2.00 18.98 10.74
CA GLY A 136 -1.07 18.60 11.80
C GLY A 136 -1.63 17.58 12.81
N LYS A 137 -2.76 16.93 12.49
CA LYS A 137 -3.48 16.01 13.38
C LYS A 137 -3.82 14.70 12.65
N ASN A 138 -3.76 13.59 13.37
CA ASN A 138 -4.20 12.29 12.86
C ASN A 138 -5.71 12.27 12.58
N ILE A 139 -6.10 11.67 11.46
CA ILE A 139 -7.51 11.56 11.03
C ILE A 139 -7.94 10.10 11.03
N GLY A 140 -8.82 9.78 11.99
CA GLY A 140 -9.46 8.48 12.11
C GLY A 140 -10.47 8.16 11.00
N ARG A 141 -11.16 7.02 11.14
CA ARG A 141 -12.13 6.54 10.13
C ARG A 141 -13.35 7.47 10.01
N ALA A 142 -13.81 8.00 11.13
CA ALA A 142 -14.91 8.96 11.22
C ALA A 142 -14.63 10.25 10.42
N GLY A 143 -13.48 10.89 10.68
CA GLY A 143 -13.06 12.07 9.92
C GLY A 143 -12.90 11.80 8.43
N MET A 144 -12.30 10.65 8.08
CA MET A 144 -12.18 10.25 6.68
C MET A 144 -13.52 10.02 5.99
N TRP A 145 -14.50 9.46 6.71
CA TRP A 145 -15.85 9.28 6.18
C TRP A 145 -16.47 10.64 5.85
N LYS A 146 -16.41 11.61 6.78
CA LYS A 146 -16.96 12.96 6.55
C LYS A 146 -16.33 13.63 5.33
N VAL A 147 -15.00 13.61 5.22
CA VAL A 147 -14.30 14.21 4.06
C VAL A 147 -14.72 13.56 2.74
N THR A 148 -14.94 12.25 2.74
CA THR A 148 -15.26 11.49 1.52
C THR A 148 -16.73 11.47 1.15
N HIS A 149 -17.60 12.10 1.94
CA HIS A 149 -19.04 12.27 1.67
C HIS A 149 -19.46 13.74 1.61
N LYS A 150 -18.48 14.65 1.59
CA LYS A 150 -18.67 16.08 1.33
C LYS A 150 -18.22 16.44 -0.08
N ARG A 151 -18.94 17.34 -0.73
CA ARG A 151 -18.58 17.97 -2.00
C ARG A 151 -17.49 19.02 -1.77
N LYS A 152 -16.90 19.55 -2.84
CA LYS A 152 -15.84 20.57 -2.76
C LYS A 152 -16.29 21.87 -2.09
N ASN A 153 -17.58 22.19 -2.17
CA ASN A 153 -18.21 23.33 -1.48
C ASN A 153 -18.51 23.07 0.00
N GLY A 154 -18.13 21.91 0.55
CA GLY A 154 -18.32 21.55 1.96
C GLY A 154 -19.67 20.94 2.33
N THR A 155 -20.65 20.94 1.42
CA THR A 155 -21.97 20.33 1.67
C THR A 155 -21.92 18.81 1.53
N TYR A 156 -22.79 18.10 2.24
CA TYR A 156 -22.94 16.65 2.06
C TYR A 156 -23.50 16.30 0.67
N VAL A 157 -23.29 15.04 0.26
CA VAL A 157 -23.76 14.54 -1.03
C VAL A 157 -25.29 14.50 -1.14
N ASN A 158 -25.96 14.17 -0.04
CA ASN A 158 -27.40 14.06 0.14
C ASN A 158 -27.75 14.15 1.65
N ASP A 159 -29.05 14.16 1.96
CA ASP A 159 -29.55 14.32 3.33
C ASP A 159 -29.20 13.12 4.23
N GLU A 160 -29.25 11.90 3.70
CA GLU A 160 -28.85 10.68 4.44
C GLU A 160 -27.37 10.74 4.87
N ALA A 161 -26.49 11.24 4.00
CA ALA A 161 -25.08 11.44 4.35
C ALA A 161 -24.87 12.56 5.37
N MET A 162 -25.74 13.57 5.35
CA MET A 162 -25.72 14.66 6.32
C MET A 162 -26.10 14.14 7.71
N GLU A 163 -27.21 13.41 7.83
CA GLU A 163 -27.66 12.81 9.09
C GLU A 163 -26.59 11.90 9.71
N ILE A 164 -25.95 11.05 8.88
CA ILE A 164 -24.83 10.22 9.33
C ILE A 164 -23.64 11.09 9.77
N GLY A 165 -23.33 12.14 9.02
CA GLY A 165 -22.25 13.06 9.33
C GLY A 165 -22.45 13.80 10.66
N GLU A 166 -23.68 14.21 10.95
CA GLU A 166 -24.08 14.83 12.22
C GLU A 166 -23.99 13.84 13.38
N LYS A 167 -24.48 12.61 13.17
CA LYS A 167 -24.34 11.52 14.17
C LYS A 167 -22.88 11.17 14.47
N ILE A 168 -22.01 11.25 13.46
CA ILE A 168 -20.55 11.13 13.67
C ILE A 168 -20.05 12.25 14.58
N ASP A 169 -20.46 13.50 14.33
CA ASP A 169 -20.04 14.64 15.15
C ASP A 169 -20.51 14.52 16.59
N GLU A 170 -21.76 14.09 16.83
CA GLU A 170 -22.27 13.82 18.18
C GLU A 170 -21.46 12.75 18.91
N LEU A 171 -21.11 11.65 18.25
CA LEU A 171 -20.34 10.56 18.85
C LEU A 171 -18.89 10.98 19.13
N MET A 172 -18.30 11.78 18.24
CA MET A 172 -16.96 12.35 18.44
C MET A 172 -16.95 13.36 19.59
N LEU A 173 -18.01 14.15 19.77
CA LEU A 173 -18.13 15.10 20.88
C LEU A 173 -18.29 14.39 22.22
N LYS A 174 -19.03 13.27 22.26
CA LYS A 174 -19.19 12.44 23.47
C LYS A 174 -17.89 11.75 23.90
N ASN A 175 -17.01 11.42 22.96
CA ASN A 175 -15.75 10.70 23.22
C ASN A 175 -14.57 11.31 22.44
N PRO A 176 -14.11 12.52 22.80
CA PRO A 176 -13.09 13.23 22.03
C PRO A 176 -11.74 12.51 22.00
N GLU A 177 -11.37 11.84 23.09
CA GLU A 177 -10.11 11.11 23.23
C GLU A 177 -9.99 9.92 22.27
N THR A 178 -11.10 9.22 21.98
CA THR A 178 -11.12 8.03 21.12
C THR A 178 -11.64 8.32 19.71
N ALA A 179 -12.02 9.57 19.42
CA ALA A 179 -12.61 9.98 18.15
C ALA A 179 -11.72 9.72 16.92
N SER A 180 -10.39 9.71 17.11
CA SER A 180 -9.40 9.43 16.05
C SER A 180 -8.88 8.00 16.07
N GLU A 181 -9.21 7.21 17.09
CA GLU A 181 -8.77 5.83 17.22
C GLU A 181 -9.50 4.91 16.23
N ILE A 182 -8.77 3.97 15.65
CA ILE A 182 -9.33 2.97 14.76
C ILE A 182 -9.79 1.77 15.61
N SER A 183 -11.08 1.69 15.88
CA SER A 183 -11.66 0.66 16.75
C SER A 183 -12.98 0.13 16.19
N PRO A 184 -13.36 -1.14 16.49
CA PRO A 184 -14.70 -1.65 16.17
C PRO A 184 -15.84 -0.84 16.79
N ASN A 185 -15.56 -0.10 17.86
CA ASN A 185 -16.53 0.68 18.61
C ASN A 185 -16.39 2.20 18.36
N ASP A 186 -15.62 2.60 17.36
CA ASP A 186 -15.55 4.01 16.94
C ASP A 186 -16.89 4.46 16.31
N PRO A 187 -17.07 5.76 16.01
CA PRO A 187 -18.34 6.25 15.45
C PRO A 187 -18.80 5.51 14.20
N ILE A 188 -17.87 5.05 13.36
CA ILE A 188 -18.20 4.29 12.13
C ILE A 188 -18.71 2.90 12.49
N GLY A 189 -18.08 2.22 13.45
CA GLY A 189 -18.52 0.91 13.93
C GLY A 189 -19.87 0.97 14.65
N VAL A 190 -20.13 2.04 15.42
CA VAL A 190 -21.42 2.25 16.10
C VAL A 190 -22.54 2.51 15.09
N ILE A 191 -22.30 3.32 14.07
CA ILE A 191 -23.34 3.70 13.09
C ILE A 191 -23.62 2.57 12.09
N PHE A 192 -22.58 1.97 11.50
CA PHE A 192 -22.72 0.99 10.43
C PHE A 192 -22.65 -0.46 10.91
N GLY A 193 -22.43 -0.67 12.21
CA GLY A 193 -22.25 -1.98 12.80
C GLY A 193 -20.96 -2.66 12.37
N LYS A 194 -20.93 -3.99 12.56
CA LYS A 194 -19.77 -4.83 12.32
C LYS A 194 -19.21 -4.69 10.89
N GLU A 195 -17.90 -4.69 10.77
CA GLU A 195 -17.21 -4.70 9.48
C GLU A 195 -17.35 -6.04 8.75
N HIS A 196 -17.32 -5.97 7.42
CA HIS A 196 -17.28 -7.18 6.59
C HIS A 196 -15.88 -7.83 6.61
N PRO A 197 -15.78 -9.16 6.45
CA PRO A 197 -14.50 -9.82 6.25
C PRO A 197 -13.72 -9.20 5.09
N GLY A 198 -12.42 -8.94 5.29
CA GLY A 198 -11.54 -8.46 4.23
C GLY A 198 -11.55 -6.95 3.95
N ARG A 199 -12.46 -6.16 4.54
CA ARG A 199 -12.54 -4.71 4.33
C ARG A 199 -12.89 -3.97 5.61
N VAL A 200 -12.35 -2.77 5.79
CA VAL A 200 -12.74 -1.84 6.87
C VAL A 200 -13.17 -0.51 6.28
N ARG A 201 -14.36 -0.02 6.64
CA ARG A 201 -14.87 1.29 6.17
C ARG A 201 -13.96 2.42 6.64
N GLY A 202 -13.72 3.42 5.78
CA GLY A 202 -12.88 4.59 6.09
C GLY A 202 -11.36 4.34 6.07
N LEU A 203 -10.90 3.13 5.70
CA LEU A 203 -9.49 2.79 5.51
C LEU A 203 -9.16 2.47 4.05
N SER A 204 -7.87 2.38 3.75
CA SER A 204 -7.34 2.11 2.41
C SER A 204 -7.53 0.67 1.93
N TYR A 205 -6.96 0.38 0.76
CA TYR A 205 -7.26 -0.77 -0.09
C TYR A 205 -6.76 -2.15 0.39
N GLY A 206 -6.37 -2.39 1.62
CA GLY A 206 -5.97 -3.72 2.08
C GLY A 206 -6.35 -3.93 3.52
N ALA A 207 -6.93 -2.90 4.14
CA ALA A 207 -7.33 -2.91 5.52
C ALA A 207 -8.46 -3.92 5.72
N CYS A 208 -8.19 -4.98 6.48
CA CYS A 208 -9.21 -5.89 6.96
C CYS A 208 -9.29 -5.85 8.48
N PRO A 209 -10.43 -6.23 9.07
CA PRO A 209 -10.68 -6.05 10.50
C PRO A 209 -9.58 -6.61 11.41
N THR A 210 -9.05 -7.79 11.09
CA THR A 210 -7.97 -8.45 11.86
C THR A 210 -6.71 -7.60 11.98
N PHE A 211 -6.35 -6.85 10.93
CA PHE A 211 -5.18 -5.96 10.97
C PHE A 211 -5.53 -4.60 11.55
N ALA A 212 -6.70 -4.06 11.21
CA ALA A 212 -7.06 -2.68 11.56
C ALA A 212 -7.45 -2.50 13.03
N PHE A 213 -8.10 -3.50 13.63
CA PHE A 213 -8.63 -3.42 14.99
C PHE A 213 -7.77 -4.11 16.03
N GLN A 214 -6.68 -4.76 15.61
CA GLN A 214 -5.75 -5.51 16.46
C GLN A 214 -6.43 -6.52 17.40
N GLN A 215 -7.67 -6.91 17.11
CA GLN A 215 -8.31 -8.00 17.79
C GLN A 215 -7.63 -9.28 17.30
N SER A 216 -6.80 -9.85 18.16
CA SER A 216 -6.30 -11.20 18.10
C SER A 216 -7.48 -12.17 18.10
N THR A 217 -8.17 -12.29 16.96
CA THR A 217 -9.05 -13.44 16.74
C THR A 217 -8.16 -14.65 16.81
N THR A 218 -8.43 -15.48 17.81
CA THR A 218 -7.67 -16.60 18.36
C THR A 218 -7.44 -17.77 17.39
N ARG A 219 -7.20 -17.50 16.11
CA ARG A 219 -6.97 -18.51 15.05
C ARG A 219 -5.66 -18.37 14.29
N ILE A 220 -4.70 -17.61 14.83
CA ILE A 220 -3.28 -17.81 14.53
C ILE A 220 -2.56 -17.73 15.88
N ARG A 221 -2.21 -18.90 16.43
CA ARG A 221 -1.28 -18.99 17.56
C ARG A 221 0.02 -18.29 17.13
N GLY A 222 0.42 -17.25 17.87
CA GLY A 222 1.84 -16.93 17.99
C GLY A 222 2.28 -15.48 17.86
N ILE A 223 1.41 -14.47 17.63
CA ILE A 223 1.92 -13.10 17.52
C ILE A 223 0.98 -12.06 18.14
N ASN A 224 1.37 -11.57 19.32
CA ASN A 224 0.81 -10.38 19.96
C ASN A 224 1.54 -9.16 19.40
N PHE A 225 0.81 -8.17 18.88
CA PHE A 225 1.36 -6.85 18.60
C PHE A 225 0.50 -5.79 19.28
N ALA A 226 1.14 -5.03 20.15
CA ALA A 226 0.56 -3.95 20.92
C ALA A 226 0.13 -2.77 20.04
N SER A 227 -0.82 -2.01 20.57
CA SER A 227 -1.40 -0.79 20.00
C SER A 227 -0.37 0.34 19.81
N PRO A 228 -0.36 1.05 18.67
CA PRO A 228 0.42 2.27 18.49
C PRO A 228 -0.40 3.48 18.99
N ASN A 229 -0.87 3.43 20.24
CA ASN A 229 -1.45 4.60 20.91
C ASN A 229 -0.65 4.92 22.16
N ALA A 230 0.60 5.28 21.90
CA ALA A 230 1.34 6.35 22.56
C ALA A 230 2.57 6.53 21.67
N ALA A 231 2.84 7.75 21.19
CA ALA A 231 4.20 8.08 20.81
C ALA A 231 5.02 8.05 22.10
N SER A 232 5.41 6.83 22.51
CA SER A 232 6.36 6.63 23.58
C SER A 232 7.68 7.18 23.07
N PRO A 233 8.40 8.01 23.84
CA PRO A 233 9.75 8.48 23.49
C PRO A 233 10.67 7.32 23.08
N HIS A 234 10.35 6.12 23.55
CA HIS A 234 11.05 4.89 23.27
C HIS A 234 10.99 4.42 21.80
N ASP A 235 9.96 4.74 21.02
CA ASP A 235 9.85 4.27 19.63
C ASP A 235 10.56 5.18 18.63
N GLU A 236 10.62 6.50 18.89
CA GLU A 236 11.51 7.39 18.15
C GLU A 236 12.99 7.15 18.50
N ASP A 237 13.30 6.89 19.78
CA ASP A 237 14.65 6.48 20.18
C ASP A 237 15.09 5.17 19.51
N LYS A 238 14.17 4.22 19.32
CA LYS A 238 14.45 3.01 18.53
C LYS A 238 14.68 3.33 17.06
N PHE A 239 13.92 4.25 16.46
CA PHE A 239 14.08 4.62 15.06
C PHE A 239 15.40 5.38 14.80
N VAL A 240 15.76 6.29 15.70
CA VAL A 240 17.06 6.98 15.70
C VAL A 240 18.20 5.97 15.88
N LYS A 241 18.05 5.01 16.79
CA LYS A 241 19.03 3.92 16.98
C LYS A 241 19.19 3.07 15.72
N ILE A 242 18.10 2.71 15.05
CA ILE A 242 18.13 1.97 13.77
C ILE A 242 18.82 2.76 12.68
N LYS A 243 18.56 4.06 12.58
CA LYS A 243 19.26 4.94 11.61
C LYS A 243 20.77 4.97 11.86
N ASN A 244 21.18 5.04 13.12
CA ASN A 244 22.60 5.06 13.50
C ASN A 244 23.29 3.72 13.22
N GLU A 245 22.61 2.59 13.50
CA GLU A 245 23.11 1.25 13.17
C GLU A 245 23.24 1.05 11.64
N LEU A 246 22.27 1.53 10.85
CA LEU A 246 22.32 1.45 9.39
C LEU A 246 23.45 2.31 8.81
N ALA A 247 23.69 3.50 9.38
CA ALA A 247 24.84 4.34 9.02
C ALA A 247 26.19 3.65 9.35
N THR A 248 26.25 2.93 10.47
CA THR A 248 27.44 2.18 10.89
C THR A 248 27.72 1.00 9.94
N VAL A 249 26.69 0.23 9.58
CA VAL A 249 26.81 -0.86 8.59
C VAL A 249 27.21 -0.32 7.22
N LYS A 250 26.66 0.82 6.81
CA LYS A 250 27.05 1.49 5.55
C LYS A 250 28.53 1.86 5.54
N SER A 251 29.04 2.44 6.63
CA SER A 251 30.46 2.79 6.79
C SER A 251 31.38 1.57 6.78
N GLN A 252 30.99 0.49 7.47
CA GLN A 252 31.74 -0.78 7.46
C GLN A 252 31.76 -1.41 6.07
N MET A 253 30.66 -1.35 5.32
CA MET A 253 30.60 -1.86 3.95
C MET A 253 31.46 -1.03 2.98
N GLN A 254 31.49 0.30 3.15
CA GLN A 254 32.38 1.18 2.38
C GLN A 254 33.86 0.92 2.69
N THR A 255 34.21 0.64 3.94
CA THR A 255 35.57 0.27 4.36
C THR A 255 36.00 -1.06 3.73
N LEU A 256 35.10 -2.05 3.71
CA LEU A 256 35.32 -3.33 3.06
C LEU A 256 35.52 -3.17 1.54
N LEU A 257 34.71 -2.33 0.90
CA LEU A 257 34.83 -2.03 -0.52
C LEU A 257 36.17 -1.38 -0.85
N ALA A 258 36.59 -0.35 -0.10
CA ALA A 258 37.88 0.32 -0.27
C ALA A 258 39.07 -0.65 -0.09
N TYR A 259 38.98 -1.58 0.86
CA TYR A 259 39.99 -2.63 1.05
C TYR A 259 40.05 -3.57 -0.15
N ILE A 260 38.91 -4.01 -0.68
CA ILE A 260 38.84 -4.84 -1.88
C ILE A 260 39.45 -4.09 -3.08
N THR A 261 39.13 -2.81 -3.26
CA THR A 261 39.68 -2.00 -4.37
C THR A 261 41.20 -1.76 -4.24
N SER A 262 41.77 -1.85 -3.04
CA SER A 262 43.20 -1.67 -2.78
C SER A 262 44.08 -2.89 -3.10
N LYS A 263 43.47 -4.07 -3.31
CA LYS A 263 44.18 -5.30 -3.71
C LYS A 263 44.38 -5.29 -5.22
N LYS A 264 45.61 -5.52 -5.70
CA LYS A 264 45.97 -5.41 -7.13
C LYS A 264 45.42 -6.51 -8.06
N ASP A 265 44.86 -7.59 -7.51
CA ASP A 265 44.28 -8.71 -8.27
C ASP A 265 42.81 -8.95 -7.87
N VAL A 266 41.93 -8.01 -8.21
CA VAL A 266 40.49 -8.16 -8.00
C VAL A 266 39.85 -8.76 -9.27
N PRO A 267 39.11 -9.87 -9.17
CA PRO A 267 38.36 -10.40 -10.30
C PRO A 267 37.38 -9.36 -10.87
N GLU A 268 37.34 -9.23 -12.19
CA GLU A 268 36.65 -8.16 -12.94
C GLU A 268 35.17 -7.97 -12.54
N HIS A 269 34.47 -9.06 -12.19
CA HIS A 269 33.08 -9.03 -11.73
C HIS A 269 32.89 -8.34 -10.35
N VAL A 270 33.90 -8.38 -9.48
CA VAL A 270 33.87 -7.74 -8.15
C VAL A 270 34.18 -6.26 -8.27
N ALA A 271 35.07 -5.86 -9.17
CA ALA A 271 35.34 -4.46 -9.50
C ALA A 271 34.10 -3.77 -10.11
N ALA A 272 33.35 -4.48 -10.98
CA ALA A 272 32.10 -4.00 -11.55
C ALA A 272 30.99 -3.80 -10.50
N MET A 273 30.88 -4.69 -9.51
CA MET A 273 29.92 -4.53 -8.41
C MET A 273 30.30 -3.38 -7.46
N ALA A 274 31.59 -3.11 -7.26
CA ALA A 274 32.06 -1.98 -6.45
C ALA A 274 31.81 -0.62 -7.15
N ALA A 275 31.95 -0.57 -8.48
CA ALA A 275 31.66 0.63 -9.28
C ALA A 275 30.17 1.03 -9.23
N GLY A 276 29.25 0.07 -9.17
CA GLY A 276 27.81 0.32 -9.02
C GLY A 276 27.37 0.80 -7.63
N LEU A 277 28.29 0.84 -6.65
CA LEU A 277 28.04 1.27 -5.27
C LEU A 277 28.84 2.51 -4.84
N ALA A 278 29.58 3.12 -5.77
CA ALA A 278 30.27 4.38 -5.51
C ALA A 278 29.25 5.50 -5.19
N PRO A 279 29.57 6.43 -4.28
CA PRO A 279 28.66 7.54 -3.98
C PRO A 279 28.60 8.49 -5.17
N ASP A 280 27.38 8.84 -5.61
CA ASP A 280 27.16 10.00 -6.48
C ASP A 280 27.76 11.24 -5.80
N ILE A 281 28.94 11.62 -6.25
CA ILE A 281 29.52 12.93 -5.99
C ILE A 281 28.85 13.88 -6.97
N GLU A 282 27.86 14.62 -6.44
CA GLU A 282 27.55 15.99 -6.82
C GLU A 282 27.47 16.27 -8.35
N SER A 283 26.38 15.87 -9.00
CA SER A 283 25.92 16.56 -10.21
C SER A 283 24.65 17.35 -9.88
N GLY A 284 24.81 18.65 -9.63
CA GLY A 284 23.68 19.57 -9.60
C GLY A 284 22.99 19.62 -10.96
N VAL A 285 21.66 19.45 -10.96
CA VAL A 285 20.65 19.95 -11.94
C VAL A 285 19.27 19.40 -11.49
N PRO A 286 18.15 20.12 -11.73
CA PRO A 286 17.23 20.49 -10.67
C PRO A 286 15.99 19.61 -10.48
N SER A 287 15.38 19.83 -9.30
CA SER A 287 14.06 19.40 -8.83
C SER A 287 12.99 19.28 -9.93
N PRO A 288 12.23 18.17 -9.99
CA PRO A 288 11.01 18.06 -10.79
C PRO A 288 9.83 18.80 -10.12
N HIS A 289 9.97 20.11 -9.94
CA HIS A 289 8.83 21.01 -9.89
C HIS A 289 8.81 21.78 -11.21
N GLU A 290 7.62 21.85 -11.82
CA GLU A 290 7.31 22.45 -13.13
C GLU A 290 7.44 21.53 -14.36
N ILE A 291 6.43 20.68 -14.57
CA ILE A 291 5.80 20.60 -15.89
C ILE A 291 4.32 20.92 -15.71
N LEU A 292 4.02 22.19 -15.98
CA LEU A 292 2.70 22.66 -16.37
C LEU A 292 2.36 21.99 -17.71
N GLY A 293 1.29 21.20 -17.72
CA GLY A 293 0.77 20.54 -18.92
C GLY A 293 -0.74 20.56 -18.91
N SER A 294 -1.29 21.76 -19.11
CA SER A 294 -2.69 22.00 -19.40
C SER A 294 -3.07 21.26 -20.69
N SER A 295 -4.11 20.43 -20.63
CA SER A 295 -4.88 20.04 -21.81
C SER A 295 -6.35 20.39 -21.54
N GLY A 296 -6.65 21.68 -21.68
CA GLY A 296 -8.00 22.17 -21.88
C GLY A 296 -8.49 21.77 -23.26
N GLY A 297 -9.41 20.81 -23.32
CA GLY A 297 -10.22 20.57 -24.51
C GLY A 297 -11.31 21.63 -24.58
N ASN A 298 -11.08 22.67 -25.38
CA ASN A 298 -12.10 23.63 -25.76
C ASN A 298 -13.24 22.90 -26.50
N LYS A 299 -14.44 23.03 -25.96
CA LYS A 299 -15.68 22.94 -26.73
C LYS A 299 -16.05 24.36 -27.16
N THR A 300 -16.37 24.54 -28.43
CA THR A 300 -17.13 25.70 -28.91
C THR A 300 -17.59 25.44 -30.34
N PRO A 301 -18.68 26.08 -30.78
CA PRO A 301 -19.99 26.23 -30.14
C PRO A 301 -20.94 25.08 -30.54
#